data_AF-A0A383E8Q9-F1
#
_entry.id   AF-A0A383E8Q9-F1
#
_cell.length_a   1.000
_cell.length_b   1.000
_cell.length_c   1.000
_cell.angle_alpha   90.00
_cell.angle_beta   90.00
_cell.angle_gamma   90.00
#
_symmetry.space_group_name_H-M   'P 1'
#
loop_
_entity.id
_entity.type
_entity.pdbx_description
1 polymer ?
#
loop_
_entity_poly.entity_id
_entity_poly.type
_entity_poly.pdbx_seq_one_letter_code
_entity_poly.pdbx_strand_id
1 'polypeptide(L)'
;MAPSSSFPIRKIPIPVEGIETLFGSFDENLKNFELLFNVEIRTHGNELLVEGLATDIDKLAGLVEQLGILLRNGYDFAKGDVKRAARLVAQDPAVDLADYFLRGMMIPLGKRR
;
A
#
# COMPACT_ATOMS: atom_id res chain seq x y z
N MET A 1 19.34 20.73 -24.02
CA MET A 1 19.41 19.28 -23.69
C MET A 1 18.99 19.18 -22.24
N ALA A 2 17.71 18.89 -21.97
CA ALA A 2 17.25 18.69 -20.60
C ALA A 2 17.88 17.40 -20.08
N PRO A 3 18.35 17.33 -18.83
CA PRO A 3 18.80 16.07 -18.27
C PRO A 3 17.59 15.14 -18.27
N SER A 4 17.70 14.03 -19.00
CA SER A 4 16.80 12.89 -18.89
C SER A 4 16.85 12.45 -17.43
N SER A 5 15.95 12.98 -16.60
CA SER A 5 15.79 12.53 -15.22
C SER A 5 15.16 11.16 -15.32
N SER A 6 16.00 10.15 -15.51
CA SER A 6 15.60 8.76 -15.45
C SER A 6 15.30 8.48 -13.99
N PHE A 7 14.03 8.59 -13.62
CA PHE A 7 13.60 8.13 -12.32
C PHE A 7 13.86 6.61 -12.25
N PRO A 8 14.41 6.10 -11.14
CA PRO A 8 14.56 4.66 -10.97
C PRO A 8 13.20 3.98 -11.06
N ILE A 9 13.17 2.82 -11.72
CA ILE A 9 12.01 1.95 -11.79
C ILE A 9 12.27 0.75 -10.89
N ARG A 10 11.35 0.45 -9.97
CA ARG A 10 11.41 -0.73 -9.11
C ARG A 10 10.20 -1.61 -9.35
N LYS A 11 10.45 -2.92 -9.42
CA LYS A 11 9.42 -3.94 -9.49
C LYS A 11 9.06 -4.37 -8.08
N ILE A 12 7.78 -4.32 -7.74
CA ILE A 12 7.25 -4.77 -6.45
C ILE A 12 6.31 -5.95 -6.74
N PRO A 13 6.55 -7.13 -6.15
CA PRO A 13 5.67 -8.27 -6.34
C PRO A 13 4.32 -8.00 -5.68
N ILE A 14 3.25 -8.38 -6.38
CA ILE A 14 1.89 -8.21 -5.88
C ILE A 14 1.48 -9.48 -5.12
N PRO A 15 0.91 -9.37 -3.91
CA PRO A 15 0.28 -10.51 -3.29
C PRO A 15 -0.91 -10.97 -4.13
N VAL A 16 -0.89 -12.24 -4.54
CA VAL A 16 -1.99 -12.85 -5.32
C VAL A 16 -3.28 -12.95 -4.53
N GLU A 17 -3.16 -12.99 -3.20
CA GLU A 17 -4.26 -13.02 -2.26
C GLU A 17 -4.75 -11.58 -2.01
N GLY A 18 -6.06 -11.33 -2.08
CA GLY A 18 -6.62 -10.01 -1.74
C GLY A 18 -6.25 -8.86 -2.69
N ILE A 19 -5.81 -9.15 -3.92
CA ILE A 19 -5.39 -8.17 -4.92
C ILE A 19 -6.47 -7.10 -5.18
N GLU A 20 -7.72 -7.54 -5.29
CA GLU A 20 -8.89 -6.67 -5.53
C GLU A 20 -9.12 -5.73 -4.35
N THR A 21 -8.84 -6.18 -3.14
CA THR A 21 -8.98 -5.38 -1.92
C THR A 21 -7.87 -4.34 -1.82
N LEU A 22 -6.63 -4.70 -2.15
CA LEU A 22 -5.49 -3.78 -2.12
C LEU A 22 -5.58 -2.70 -3.19
N PHE A 23 -5.86 -3.06 -4.44
CA PHE A 23 -5.94 -2.08 -5.52
C PHE A 23 -7.29 -1.37 -5.57
N GLY A 24 -8.29 -1.96 -4.93
CA GLY A 24 -9.65 -1.47 -4.96
C GLY A 24 -10.30 -1.71 -6.33
N SER A 25 -11.58 -1.36 -6.43
CA SER A 25 -12.29 -1.45 -7.70
C SER A 25 -11.68 -0.46 -8.71
N PHE A 26 -11.22 -0.96 -9.85
CA PHE A 26 -10.62 -0.17 -10.93
C PHE A 26 -9.36 0.62 -10.52
N ASP A 27 -8.49 0.01 -9.70
CA ASP A 27 -7.19 0.60 -9.34
C ASP A 27 -7.32 1.95 -8.61
N GLU A 28 -8.46 2.19 -7.95
CA GLU A 28 -8.72 3.44 -7.23
C GLU A 28 -7.69 3.71 -6.12
N ASN A 29 -7.17 2.66 -5.50
CA ASN A 29 -6.15 2.79 -4.46
C ASN A 29 -4.78 3.03 -5.08
N LEU A 30 -4.47 2.43 -6.24
CA LEU A 30 -3.22 2.68 -6.95
C LEU A 30 -3.08 4.15 -7.34
N LYS A 31 -4.12 4.73 -7.96
CA LYS A 31 -4.13 6.17 -8.27
C LYS A 31 -3.92 7.04 -7.04
N ASN A 32 -4.48 6.65 -5.91
CA ASN A 32 -4.28 7.37 -4.66
C ASN A 32 -2.83 7.25 -4.15
N PHE A 33 -2.19 6.10 -4.31
CA PHE A 33 -0.78 5.93 -3.96
C PHE A 33 0.12 6.76 -4.86
N GLU A 34 -0.14 6.77 -6.17
CA GLU A 34 0.59 7.62 -7.13
C GLU A 34 0.56 9.09 -6.71
N LEU A 35 -0.62 9.59 -6.33
CA LEU A 35 -0.81 10.96 -5.85
C LEU A 35 -0.15 11.22 -4.48
N LEU A 36 -0.19 10.25 -3.56
CA LEU A 36 0.36 10.40 -2.20
C LEU A 36 1.88 10.37 -2.17
N PHE A 37 2.48 9.45 -2.92
CA PHE A 37 3.93 9.23 -2.96
C PHE A 37 4.60 9.97 -4.13
N ASN A 38 3.82 10.65 -4.98
CA ASN A 38 4.29 11.35 -6.16
C ASN A 38 5.15 10.44 -7.07
N VAL A 39 4.66 9.21 -7.27
CA VAL A 39 5.26 8.14 -8.08
C VAL A 39 4.27 7.71 -9.17
N GLU A 40 4.77 7.09 -10.23
CA GLU A 40 3.96 6.45 -11.26
C GLU A 40 3.91 4.94 -10.99
N ILE A 41 2.71 4.36 -10.95
CA ILE A 41 2.50 2.92 -10.69
C ILE A 41 1.85 2.30 -11.92
N ARG A 42 2.45 1.23 -12.43
CA ARG A 42 1.90 0.44 -13.53
C ARG A 42 1.78 -1.02 -13.11
N THR A 43 0.61 -1.61 -13.34
CA THR A 43 0.38 -3.04 -13.14
C THR A 43 0.90 -3.82 -14.35
N HIS A 44 1.73 -4.83 -14.09
CA HIS A 44 2.28 -5.71 -15.11
C HIS A 44 2.15 -7.17 -14.67
N GLY A 45 1.00 -7.78 -14.97
CA GLY A 45 0.70 -9.15 -14.54
C GLY A 45 0.61 -9.27 -13.02
N ASN A 46 1.62 -9.89 -12.41
CA ASN A 46 1.73 -10.08 -10.96
C ASN A 46 2.76 -9.15 -10.30
N GLU A 47 3.25 -8.15 -11.03
CA GLU A 47 4.23 -7.18 -10.55
C GLU A 47 3.71 -5.75 -10.72
N LEU A 48 4.05 -4.84 -9.80
CA LEU A 48 3.90 -3.40 -9.95
C LEU A 48 5.24 -2.81 -10.38
N LEU A 49 5.21 -2.06 -11.46
CA LEU A 49 6.30 -1.18 -11.87
C LEU A 49 6.06 0.17 -11.22
N VAL A 50 6.95 0.57 -10.32
CA VAL A 50 6.90 1.87 -9.66
C VAL A 50 8.07 2.70 -10.16
N GLU A 51 7.77 3.84 -10.76
CA GLU A 51 8.74 4.82 -11.21
C GLU A 51 8.64 6.09 -10.36
N GLY A 52 9.77 6.57 -9.85
CA GLY A 52 9.77 7.77 -9.02
C GLY A 52 11.07 7.98 -8.28
N LEU A 53 11.05 8.77 -7.21
CA LEU A 53 12.22 8.95 -6.36
C LEU A 53 12.49 7.67 -5.55
N ALA A 54 13.76 7.32 -5.37
CA ALA A 54 14.15 6.12 -4.62
C ALA A 54 13.52 6.06 -3.22
N THR A 55 13.39 7.20 -2.54
CA THR A 55 12.78 7.32 -1.21
C THR A 55 11.28 7.01 -1.24
N ASP A 56 10.55 7.49 -2.25
CA ASP A 56 9.10 7.30 -2.33
C ASP A 56 8.73 5.91 -2.82
N ILE A 57 9.55 5.35 -3.72
CA ILE A 57 9.50 3.94 -4.10
C ILE A 57 9.68 3.06 -2.86
N ASP A 58 10.62 3.39 -1.97
CA ASP A 58 10.88 2.60 -0.77
C ASP A 58 9.69 2.64 0.20
N LYS A 59 9.08 3.81 0.40
CA LYS A 59 7.84 3.95 1.18
C LYS A 59 6.70 3.11 0.60
N LEU A 60 6.49 3.17 -0.72
CA LEU A 60 5.44 2.40 -1.37
C LEU A 60 5.72 0.90 -1.32
N ALA A 61 6.98 0.47 -1.46
CA ALA A 61 7.38 -0.92 -1.30
C ALA A 61 7.09 -1.43 0.11
N GLY A 62 7.45 -0.65 1.14
CA GLY A 62 7.11 -0.96 2.53
C GLY A 62 5.60 -1.06 2.76
N LEU A 63 4.82 -0.13 2.19
CA LEU A 63 3.36 -0.18 2.24
C LEU A 63 2.81 -1.50 1.66
N VAL A 64 3.19 -1.82 0.42
CA VAL A 64 2.68 -3.01 -0.30
C VAL A 64 3.10 -4.30 0.43
N GLU A 65 4.33 -4.35 0.93
CA GLU A 65 4.81 -5.50 1.71
C GLU A 65 4.00 -5.69 3.00
N GLN A 66 3.80 -4.63 3.78
CA GLN A 66 3.01 -4.69 5.02
C GLN A 66 1.54 -5.05 4.77
N LEU A 67 0.93 -4.48 3.72
CA LEU A 67 -0.42 -4.84 3.29
C LEU A 67 -0.52 -6.33 2.91
N GLY A 68 0.49 -6.84 2.19
CA GLY A 68 0.57 -8.26 1.83
C GLY A 68 0.81 -9.18 3.04
N ILE A 69 1.51 -8.72 4.08
CA ILE A 69 1.64 -9.46 5.35
C ILE A 69 0.30 -9.54 6.06
N LEU A 70 -0.43 -8.42 6.16
CA LEU A 70 -1.76 -8.36 6.77
C LEU A 70 -2.75 -9.31 6.07
N LEU A 71 -2.78 -9.30 4.73
CA LEU A 71 -3.62 -10.24 3.96
C LEU A 71 -3.24 -11.70 4.21
N ARG A 72 -1.94 -12.02 4.21
CA ARG A 72 -1.46 -13.38 4.52
C ARG A 72 -1.79 -13.82 5.95
N ASN A 73 -1.89 -12.87 6.87
CA ASN A 73 -2.35 -13.10 8.24
C ASN A 73 -3.89 -13.24 8.34
N GLY A 74 -4.62 -13.14 7.23
CA GLY A 74 -6.07 -13.24 7.17
C GLY A 74 -6.81 -11.94 7.54
N TYR A 75 -6.12 -10.79 7.50
CA TYR A 75 -6.76 -9.50 7.75
C TYR A 75 -7.67 -9.11 6.59
N ASP A 76 -8.95 -8.87 6.89
CA ASP A 76 -9.92 -8.38 5.93
C ASP A 76 -9.87 -6.84 5.87
N PHE A 77 -9.34 -6.30 4.78
CA PHE A 77 -9.26 -4.86 4.58
C PHE A 77 -10.62 -4.30 4.17
N ALA A 78 -11.22 -3.44 5.00
CA ALA A 78 -12.46 -2.78 4.65
C ALA A 78 -12.23 -1.65 3.62
N LYS A 79 -13.32 -1.22 2.98
CA LYS A 79 -13.30 -0.09 2.04
C LYS A 79 -12.72 1.16 2.70
N GLY A 80 -11.52 1.55 2.29
CA GLY A 80 -10.81 2.73 2.78
C GLY A 80 -9.72 2.45 3.81
N ASP A 81 -9.59 1.23 4.35
CA ASP A 81 -8.47 0.89 5.23
C ASP A 81 -7.14 0.94 4.50
N VAL A 82 -7.11 0.46 3.26
CA VAL A 82 -5.95 0.59 2.39
C VAL A 82 -5.56 2.06 2.15
N LYS A 83 -6.55 2.94 1.94
CA LYS A 83 -6.29 4.39 1.81
C LYS A 83 -5.77 5.00 3.11
N ARG A 84 -6.25 4.54 4.26
CA ARG A 84 -5.72 4.95 5.58
C ARG A 84 -4.29 4.48 5.76
N ALA A 85 -4.01 3.21 5.47
CA ALA A 85 -2.69 2.62 5.52
C ALA A 85 -1.67 3.40 4.69
N ALA A 86 -2.02 3.71 3.44
CA ALA A 86 -1.18 4.51 2.56
C ALA A 86 -0.91 5.91 3.11
N ARG A 87 -1.93 6.58 3.66
CA ARG A 87 -1.74 7.88 4.31
C ARG A 87 -0.88 7.80 5.56
N LEU A 88 -0.98 6.72 6.34
CA LEU A 88 -0.15 6.51 7.52
C LEU A 88 1.31 6.36 7.10
N VAL A 89 1.62 5.48 6.15
CA VAL A 89 2.99 5.27 5.65
C VAL A 89 3.54 6.51 4.94
N ALA A 90 2.70 7.26 4.22
CA ALA A 90 3.11 8.51 3.59
C ALA A 90 3.51 9.59 4.61
N GLN A 91 2.84 9.62 5.77
CA GLN A 91 3.16 10.56 6.86
C GLN A 91 4.31 10.05 7.73
N ASP A 92 4.30 8.77 8.07
CA ASP A 92 5.27 8.09 8.91
C ASP A 92 5.62 6.73 8.31
N PRO A 93 6.74 6.61 7.57
CA PRO A 93 7.12 5.35 6.94
C PRO A 93 7.63 4.30 7.93
N ALA A 94 7.86 4.68 9.20
CA ALA A 94 8.23 3.78 10.28
C ALA A 94 7.01 3.11 10.93
N VAL A 95 5.79 3.46 10.51
CA VAL A 95 4.56 2.86 11.03
C VAL A 95 4.50 1.39 10.66
N ASP A 96 4.20 0.57 11.65
CA ASP A 96 3.90 -0.84 11.45
C ASP A 96 2.37 -0.98 11.33
N LEU A 97 1.90 -1.12 10.10
CA LEU A 97 0.49 -1.28 9.79
C LEU A 97 -0.05 -2.58 10.36
N ALA A 98 0.77 -3.64 10.41
CA ALA A 98 0.36 -4.89 11.02
C ALA A 98 0.05 -4.65 12.51
N ASP A 99 0.95 -4.03 13.26
CA ASP A 99 0.73 -3.64 14.65
C ASP A 99 -0.47 -2.69 14.78
N TYR A 100 -0.57 -1.65 13.96
CA TYR A 100 -1.65 -0.65 14.01
C TYR A 100 -3.04 -1.28 13.80
N PHE A 101 -3.21 -2.10 12.75
CA PHE A 101 -4.49 -2.73 12.43
C PHE A 101 -4.78 -3.94 13.34
N LEU A 102 -3.78 -4.74 13.71
CA LEU A 102 -3.96 -5.88 14.62
C LEU A 102 -4.25 -5.41 16.06
N ARG A 103 -3.61 -4.34 16.54
CA ARG A 103 -3.97 -3.72 17.84
C ARG A 103 -5.31 -3.00 17.77
N GLY A 104 -5.63 -2.39 16.63
CA GLY A 104 -6.96 -1.83 16.36
C GLY A 104 -8.08 -2.87 16.41
N MET A 105 -7.77 -4.15 16.18
CA MET A 105 -8.70 -5.26 16.35
C MET A 105 -9.00 -5.60 17.81
N MET A 106 -8.35 -4.95 18.78
CA MET A 106 -8.81 -4.89 20.16
C MET A 106 -10.00 -3.92 20.30
N ILE A 107 -11.01 -4.07 19.43
CA ILE A 107 -12.35 -3.63 19.76
C ILE A 107 -12.80 -4.58 20.86
N PRO A 108 -13.06 -4.10 22.10
CA PRO A 108 -13.58 -4.97 23.13
C PRO A 108 -14.85 -5.63 22.58
N LEU A 109 -14.96 -6.94 22.77
CA LEU A 109 -16.22 -7.67 22.75
C LEU A 109 -17.11 -7.10 23.88
N GLY A 110 -17.64 -5.91 23.65
CA GLY A 110 -18.43 -5.10 24.56
C GLY A 110 -19.89 -5.20 24.17
N LYS A 111 -20.48 -6.35 24.46
CA LYS A 111 -21.91 -6.63 24.55
C LYS A 111 -22.74 -5.40 25.01
N ARG A 112 -23.76 -5.01 24.24
CA ARG A 112 -24.98 -4.25 24.61
C ARG A 112 -25.83 -4.10 23.34
N ARG A 113 -27.07 -4.52 23.20
CA ARG A 113 -28.09 -5.18 24.03
C ARG A 113 -29.03 -5.91 23.08
#